data_AF-T0RQE8-F1
#
_entry.id   AF-T0RQE8-F1
#
_cell.length_a   1.000
_cell.length_b   1.000
_cell.length_c   1.000
_cell.angle_alpha   90.00
_cell.angle_beta   90.00
_cell.angle_gamma   90.00
#
_symmetry.space_group_name_H-M   'P 1'
#
loop_
_entity.id
_entity.type
_entity.pdbx_description
1 polymer ?
#
loop_
_entity_poly.entity_id
_entity_poly.type
_entity_poly.pdbx_seq_one_letter_code
_entity_poly.pdbx_strand_id
1 'polypeptide(L)'
;MNIEAVFNDIIADLQANKRPQIKLQQEDLEHLAKSWQEINQSEQWADLFKILCILDNTISLSPIFTTSILETLEKCRDSEILVLVLGAARKHIIDESHKRGERVQMNFLNGLKNLLQHKDPEVLEWTLRLIESLGSQAIILRPDVLAAKPGFMAVFNEHKKAAKQIIELLERKWQR
;
A
#
# COMPACT_ATOMS: atom_id res chain seq x y z
N MET A 1 -2.47 7.22 21.73
CA MET A 1 -1.24 6.43 22.04
C MET A 1 0.04 7.28 22.03
N ASN A 2 1.15 6.73 22.53
CA ASN A 2 2.51 7.19 22.24
C ASN A 2 3.08 6.36 21.06
N ILE A 3 3.28 6.99 19.90
CA ILE A 3 3.73 6.31 18.67
C ILE A 3 5.09 5.66 18.85
N GLU A 4 6.04 6.34 19.52
CA GLU A 4 7.40 5.85 19.73
C GLU A 4 7.42 4.58 20.57
N ALA A 5 6.66 4.58 21.67
CA ALA A 5 6.60 3.43 22.57
C ALA A 5 6.04 2.20 21.84
N VAL A 6 4.92 2.36 21.14
CA VAL A 6 4.28 1.26 20.42
C VAL A 6 5.15 0.76 19.26
N PHE A 7 5.82 1.65 18.54
CA PHE A 7 6.79 1.27 17.52
C PHE A 7 7.92 0.41 18.12
N ASN A 8 8.52 0.83 19.24
CA ASN A 8 9.60 0.07 19.87
C ASN A 8 9.13 -1.29 20.39
N ASP A 9 7.90 -1.39 20.91
CA ASP A 9 7.29 -2.66 21.32
C ASP A 9 7.13 -3.62 20.13
N ILE A 10 6.68 -3.11 18.98
CA ILE A 10 6.60 -3.89 17.72
C ILE A 10 7.97 -4.43 17.32
N ILE A 11 8.98 -3.57 17.32
CA ILE A 11 10.33 -3.96 16.92
C ILE A 11 10.88 -5.04 17.84
N ALA A 12 10.65 -4.92 19.16
CA ALA A 12 11.07 -5.93 20.13
C ALA A 12 10.39 -7.29 19.88
N ASP A 13 9.09 -7.29 19.58
CA ASP A 13 8.37 -8.52 19.24
C ASP A 13 8.87 -9.15 17.93
N LEU A 14 9.10 -8.36 16.89
CA LEU A 14 9.64 -8.83 15.61
C LEU A 14 11.05 -9.43 15.79
N GLN A 15 11.91 -8.81 16.59
CA GLN A 15 13.24 -9.34 16.93
C GLN A 15 13.15 -10.66 17.70
N ALA A 16 12.09 -10.86 18.49
CA ALA A 16 11.79 -12.11 19.16
C ALA A 16 11.11 -13.15 18.25
N ASN A 17 11.06 -12.92 16.93
CA ASN A 17 10.34 -13.74 15.94
C ASN A 17 8.84 -13.91 16.25
N LYS A 18 8.22 -12.94 16.93
CA LYS A 18 6.78 -12.89 17.14
C LYS A 18 6.14 -12.02 16.08
N ARG A 19 4.93 -12.38 15.67
CA ARG A 19 4.11 -11.55 14.78
C ARG A 19 3.20 -10.67 15.64
N PRO A 20 3.44 -9.35 15.71
CA PRO A 20 2.59 -8.46 16.50
C PRO A 20 1.18 -8.40 15.90
N GLN A 21 0.18 -8.22 16.76
CA GLN A 21 -1.23 -8.10 16.37
C GLN A 21 -1.88 -6.98 17.17
N ILE A 22 -1.51 -5.74 16.84
CA ILE A 22 -1.96 -4.59 17.61
C ILE A 22 -3.45 -4.37 17.37
N LYS A 23 -4.19 -4.17 18.46
CA LYS A 23 -5.58 -3.71 18.42
C LYS A 23 -5.61 -2.23 18.76
N LEU A 24 -5.82 -1.41 17.74
CA LEU A 24 -5.97 0.04 17.90
C LEU A 24 -7.43 0.38 18.21
N GLN A 25 -7.63 1.26 19.18
CA GLN A 25 -8.94 1.87 19.46
C GLN A 25 -9.19 3.04 18.49
N GLN A 26 -10.42 3.52 18.44
CA GLN A 26 -10.80 4.64 17.57
C GLN A 26 -9.93 5.89 17.81
N GLU A 27 -9.68 6.22 19.08
CA GLU A 27 -8.84 7.36 19.48
C GLU A 27 -7.38 7.21 18.99
N ASP A 28 -6.84 5.98 18.97
CA ASP A 28 -5.50 5.71 18.45
C ASP A 28 -5.44 5.87 16.93
N LEU A 29 -6.47 5.39 16.23
CA LEU A 29 -6.59 5.54 14.78
C LEU A 29 -6.68 7.02 14.37
N GLU A 30 -7.47 7.81 15.09
CA GLU A 30 -7.58 9.26 14.88
C GLU A 30 -6.26 9.98 15.15
N HIS A 31 -5.55 9.58 16.21
CA HIS A 31 -4.24 10.13 16.52
C HIS A 31 -3.22 9.84 15.40
N LEU A 32 -3.13 8.59 14.94
CA LEU A 32 -2.25 8.20 13.84
C LEU A 32 -2.60 8.92 12.53
N ALA A 33 -3.89 9.04 12.22
CA ALA A 33 -4.35 9.70 10.99
C ALA A 33 -3.98 11.18 10.99
N LYS A 34 -4.15 11.85 12.14
CA LYS A 34 -3.74 13.24 12.32
C LYS A 34 -2.23 13.42 12.17
N SER A 35 -1.42 12.58 12.83
CA SER A 35 0.04 12.65 12.71
C SER A 35 0.52 12.38 11.27
N TRP A 36 -0.10 11.43 10.56
CA TRP A 36 0.20 11.23 9.14
C TRP A 36 -0.16 12.47 8.32
N GLN A 37 -1.32 13.08 8.55
CA GLN A 37 -1.71 14.29 7.84
C GLN A 37 -0.74 15.46 8.08
N GLU A 38 -0.24 15.64 9.30
CA GLU A 38 0.80 16.62 9.62
C GLU A 38 2.10 16.33 8.84
N ILE A 39 2.50 15.05 8.73
CA ILE A 39 3.66 14.64 7.92
C ILE A 39 3.45 14.92 6.43
N ASN A 40 2.25 14.70 5.89
CA ASN A 40 1.93 15.04 4.50
C ASN A 40 2.04 16.55 4.21
N GLN A 41 1.81 17.39 5.22
CA GLN A 41 1.92 18.85 5.11
C GLN A 41 3.37 19.33 5.22
N SER A 42 4.16 18.71 6.09
CA SER A 42 5.58 19.05 6.28
C SER A 42 6.51 18.33 5.29
N GLU A 43 6.01 17.31 4.60
CA GLU A 43 6.76 16.41 3.71
C GLU A 43 7.93 15.69 4.40
N GLN A 44 7.86 15.50 5.72
CA GLN A 44 8.86 14.78 6.51
C GLN A 44 8.63 13.26 6.44
N TRP A 45 8.78 12.70 5.24
CA TRP A 45 8.43 11.30 4.94
C TRP A 45 9.13 10.26 5.83
N ALA A 46 10.33 10.56 6.34
CA ALA A 46 11.05 9.67 7.25
C ALA A 46 10.27 9.39 8.55
N ASP A 47 9.49 10.35 9.04
CA ASP A 47 8.72 10.20 10.27
C ASP A 47 7.49 9.30 10.06
N LEU A 48 7.07 9.12 8.80
CA LEU A 48 5.92 8.29 8.46
C LEU A 48 6.20 6.79 8.67
N PHE A 49 7.46 6.38 8.60
CA PHE A 49 7.88 4.98 8.75
C PHE A 49 7.30 4.31 10.00
N LYS A 50 7.33 5.00 11.15
CA LYS A 50 6.85 4.47 12.43
C LYS A 50 5.34 4.23 12.40
N ILE A 51 4.58 5.16 11.84
CA ILE A 51 3.13 5.02 11.65
C ILE A 51 2.84 3.83 10.73
N LEU A 52 3.54 3.73 9.60
CA LEU A 52 3.34 2.62 8.66
C LEU A 52 3.70 1.26 9.28
N CYS A 53 4.74 1.19 10.10
CA CYS A 53 5.08 -0.03 10.84
C CYS A 53 3.96 -0.47 11.79
N ILE A 54 3.36 0.48 12.52
CA ILE A 54 2.19 0.22 13.38
C ILE A 54 1.00 -0.27 12.54
N LEU A 55 0.73 0.39 11.42
CA LEU A 55 -0.39 0.03 10.53
C LEU A 55 -0.16 -1.29 9.79
N ASP A 56 1.08 -1.70 9.53
CA ASP A 56 1.36 -3.01 8.96
C ASP A 56 1.06 -4.14 9.96
N ASN A 57 1.31 -3.88 11.26
CA ASN A 57 1.19 -4.87 12.34
C ASN A 57 -0.12 -4.78 13.15
N THR A 58 -1.03 -3.88 12.79
CA THR A 58 -2.38 -3.80 13.40
C THR A 58 -3.34 -4.83 12.81
N ILE A 59 -4.35 -5.25 13.57
CA ILE A 59 -5.51 -5.98 13.03
C ILE A 59 -6.74 -5.07 12.89
N SER A 60 -6.65 -3.83 13.35
CA SER A 60 -7.72 -2.83 13.24
C SER A 60 -7.73 -2.21 11.85
N LEU A 61 -8.73 -2.56 11.04
CA LEU A 61 -8.99 -1.91 9.75
C LEU A 61 -9.77 -0.60 9.97
N SER A 62 -9.47 0.44 9.19
CA SER A 62 -10.17 1.72 9.29
C SER A 62 -9.98 2.56 8.02
N PRO A 63 -11.04 3.13 7.45
CA PRO A 63 -10.97 3.97 6.26
C PRO A 63 -10.43 5.39 6.53
N ILE A 64 -10.19 5.76 7.79
CA ILE A 64 -9.76 7.12 8.19
C ILE A 64 -8.45 7.55 7.51
N PHE A 65 -7.60 6.58 7.13
CA PHE A 65 -6.32 6.84 6.47
C PHE A 65 -6.43 7.11 4.97
N THR A 66 -7.61 6.95 4.37
CA THR A 66 -7.77 7.02 2.90
C THR A 66 -7.23 8.33 2.33
N THR A 67 -7.56 9.47 2.93
CA THR A 67 -7.07 10.78 2.48
C THR A 67 -5.56 10.87 2.59
N SER A 68 -4.98 10.49 3.74
CA SER A 68 -3.53 10.55 3.96
C SER A 68 -2.77 9.65 2.99
N ILE A 69 -3.28 8.44 2.72
CA ILE A 69 -2.74 7.51 1.73
C ILE A 69 -2.72 8.16 0.35
N LEU A 70 -3.85 8.68 -0.12
CA LEU A 70 -3.95 9.27 -1.46
C LEU A 70 -2.98 10.43 -1.65
N GLU A 71 -2.90 11.33 -0.67
CA GLU A 71 -1.96 12.45 -0.68
C GLU A 71 -0.50 11.96 -0.72
N THR A 72 -0.15 10.93 0.06
CA THR A 72 1.20 10.37 0.04
C THR A 72 1.52 9.72 -1.31
N LEU A 73 0.60 8.96 -1.90
CA LEU A 73 0.81 8.35 -3.23
C LEU A 73 1.01 9.42 -4.33
N GLU A 74 0.39 10.59 -4.18
CA GLU A 74 0.53 11.70 -5.13
C GLU A 74 1.87 12.43 -4.97
N LYS A 75 2.24 12.76 -3.73
CA LYS A 75 3.36 13.67 -3.42
C LYS A 75 4.68 12.98 -3.16
N CYS A 76 4.66 11.82 -2.49
CA CYS A 76 5.88 11.13 -2.10
C CYS A 76 6.61 10.57 -3.32
N ARG A 77 7.94 10.61 -3.27
CA ARG A 77 8.84 10.06 -4.31
C ARG A 77 9.85 9.08 -3.73
N ASP A 78 9.83 8.88 -2.41
CA ASP A 78 10.64 7.89 -1.73
C ASP A 78 10.04 6.50 -1.98
N SER A 79 10.84 5.61 -2.57
CA SER A 79 10.35 4.29 -2.99
C SER A 79 10.04 3.37 -1.82
N GLU A 80 10.83 3.44 -0.74
CA GLU A 80 10.62 2.62 0.46
C GLU A 80 9.34 3.03 1.17
N ILE A 81 9.13 4.34 1.34
CA ILE A 81 7.88 4.86 1.92
C ILE A 81 6.68 4.51 1.04
N LEU A 82 6.77 4.67 -0.28
CA LEU A 82 5.68 4.32 -1.18
C LEU A 82 5.29 2.83 -1.08
N VAL A 83 6.27 1.92 -1.00
CA VAL A 83 6.02 0.48 -0.80
C VAL A 83 5.25 0.23 0.50
N LEU A 84 5.68 0.84 1.60
CA LEU A 84 5.01 0.71 2.90
C LEU A 84 3.59 1.29 2.89
N VAL A 85 3.39 2.41 2.21
CA VAL A 85 2.05 3.03 2.02
C VAL A 85 1.14 2.12 1.18
N LEU A 86 1.66 1.47 0.13
CA LEU A 86 0.90 0.48 -0.64
C LEU A 86 0.47 -0.70 0.24
N GLY A 87 1.32 -1.13 1.18
CA GLY A 87 0.97 -2.10 2.22
C GLY A 87 -0.16 -1.63 3.13
N ALA A 88 -0.08 -0.41 3.65
CA ALA A 88 -1.15 0.18 4.45
C ALA A 88 -2.46 0.32 3.65
N ALA A 89 -2.38 0.73 2.38
CA ALA A 89 -3.52 0.87 1.49
C ALA A 89 -4.25 -0.45 1.24
N ARG A 90 -3.52 -1.57 1.17
CA ARG A 90 -4.15 -2.89 1.07
C ARG A 90 -5.14 -3.13 2.20
N LYS A 91 -4.73 -2.87 3.44
CA LYS A 91 -5.53 -3.13 4.63
C LYS A 91 -6.65 -2.10 4.80
N HIS A 92 -6.28 -0.82 4.76
CA HIS A 92 -7.16 0.26 5.19
C HIS A 92 -8.11 0.76 4.11
N ILE A 93 -7.83 0.45 2.84
CA ILE A 93 -8.73 0.78 1.72
C ILE A 93 -9.36 -0.50 1.18
N ILE A 94 -8.56 -1.45 0.66
CA ILE A 94 -9.11 -2.59 -0.07
C ILE A 94 -9.80 -3.59 0.87
N ASP A 95 -9.09 -4.09 1.89
CA ASP A 95 -9.65 -5.10 2.79
C ASP A 95 -10.81 -4.54 3.62
N GLU A 96 -10.74 -3.27 4.03
CA GLU A 96 -11.85 -2.58 4.70
C GLU A 96 -13.07 -2.39 3.78
N SER A 97 -12.88 -1.96 2.52
CA SER A 97 -13.99 -1.88 1.56
C SER A 97 -14.62 -3.25 1.31
N HIS A 98 -13.81 -4.30 1.13
CA HIS A 98 -14.32 -5.66 0.96
C HIS A 98 -15.10 -6.15 2.19
N LYS A 99 -14.60 -5.87 3.39
CA LYS A 99 -15.29 -6.19 4.64
C LYS A 99 -16.66 -5.50 4.75
N ARG A 100 -16.78 -4.28 4.21
CA ARG A 100 -18.04 -3.52 4.15
C ARG A 100 -18.96 -3.89 2.97
N GLY A 101 -18.49 -4.70 2.03
CA GLY A 101 -19.21 -4.96 0.78
C GLY A 101 -19.26 -3.75 -0.16
N GLU A 102 -18.34 -2.81 0.01
CA GLU A 102 -18.24 -1.58 -0.77
C GLU A 102 -17.22 -1.71 -1.91
N ARG A 103 -17.39 -0.88 -2.94
CA ARG A 103 -16.39 -0.75 -4.01
C ARG A 103 -15.24 0.14 -3.54
N VAL A 104 -14.06 -0.11 -4.10
CA VAL A 104 -12.91 0.76 -3.89
C VAL A 104 -13.11 2.01 -4.73
N GLN A 105 -12.86 3.17 -4.13
CA GLN A 105 -13.13 4.45 -4.76
C GLN A 105 -12.22 4.74 -5.96
N MET A 106 -12.74 5.45 -6.97
CA MET A 106 -12.04 5.70 -8.23
C MET A 106 -10.80 6.58 -8.07
N ASN A 107 -10.81 7.51 -7.12
CA ASN A 107 -9.64 8.33 -6.75
C ASN A 107 -8.42 7.46 -6.40
N PHE A 108 -8.63 6.38 -5.66
CA PHE A 108 -7.57 5.44 -5.32
C PHE A 108 -7.10 4.63 -6.53
N LEU A 109 -8.01 4.17 -7.37
CA LEU A 109 -7.64 3.49 -8.62
C LEU A 109 -6.79 4.39 -9.53
N ASN A 110 -7.12 5.68 -9.60
CA ASN A 110 -6.32 6.67 -10.33
C ASN A 110 -4.93 6.87 -9.70
N GLY A 111 -4.82 6.83 -8.37
CA GLY A 111 -3.54 6.81 -7.67
C GLY A 111 -2.67 5.62 -8.09
N LEU A 112 -3.24 4.42 -8.13
CA LEU A 112 -2.53 3.21 -8.58
C LEU A 112 -2.11 3.30 -10.05
N LYS A 113 -2.98 3.85 -10.91
CA LYS A 113 -2.68 4.09 -12.32
C LYS A 113 -1.42 4.92 -12.51
N ASN A 114 -1.23 5.96 -11.70
CA ASN A 114 -0.04 6.81 -11.80
C ASN A 114 1.23 6.05 -11.38
N LEU A 115 1.14 5.19 -10.36
CA LEU A 115 2.27 4.41 -9.86
C LEU A 115 2.71 3.28 -10.79
N LEU A 116 1.85 2.82 -11.71
CA LEU A 116 2.24 1.87 -12.76
C LEU A 116 3.36 2.40 -13.68
N GLN A 117 3.58 3.71 -13.71
CA GLN A 117 4.66 4.34 -14.48
C GLN A 117 5.90 4.64 -13.62
N HIS A 118 5.93 4.20 -12.37
CA HIS A 118 7.04 4.47 -11.47
C HIS A 118 8.32 3.80 -11.97
N LYS A 119 9.46 4.50 -11.86
CA LYS A 119 10.76 4.01 -12.37
C LYS A 119 11.34 2.91 -11.50
N ASP A 120 11.03 2.94 -10.22
CA ASP A 120 11.46 1.93 -9.26
C ASP A 120 10.70 0.60 -9.49
N PRO A 121 11.40 -0.51 -9.78
CA PRO A 121 10.76 -1.80 -10.02
C PRO A 121 9.99 -2.37 -8.84
N GLU A 122 10.42 -2.10 -7.61
CA GLU A 122 9.75 -2.59 -6.41
C GLU A 122 8.41 -1.87 -6.23
N VAL A 123 8.39 -0.54 -6.39
CA VAL A 123 7.13 0.23 -6.37
C VAL A 123 6.14 -0.29 -7.42
N LEU A 124 6.61 -0.60 -8.64
CA LEU A 124 5.78 -1.21 -9.68
C LEU A 124 5.24 -2.57 -9.25
N GLU A 125 6.09 -3.45 -8.71
CA GLU A 125 5.67 -4.76 -8.21
C GLU A 125 4.58 -4.63 -7.16
N TRP A 126 4.80 -3.80 -6.14
CA TRP A 126 3.84 -3.62 -5.04
C TRP A 126 2.54 -2.98 -5.52
N THR A 127 2.62 -2.04 -6.48
CA THR A 127 1.43 -1.49 -7.14
C THR A 127 0.64 -2.59 -7.85
N LEU A 128 1.30 -3.47 -8.58
CA LEU A 128 0.66 -4.60 -9.28
C LEU A 128 0.06 -5.62 -8.31
N ARG A 129 0.73 -5.93 -7.19
CA ARG A 129 0.19 -6.79 -6.13
C ARG A 129 -1.09 -6.19 -5.53
N LEU A 130 -1.10 -4.88 -5.34
CA LEU A 130 -2.26 -4.17 -4.84
C LEU A 130 -3.40 -4.17 -5.86
N ILE A 131 -3.11 -3.99 -7.15
CA ILE A 131 -4.10 -4.10 -8.23
C ILE A 131 -4.69 -5.52 -8.28
N GLU A 132 -3.87 -6.55 -8.17
CA GLU A 132 -4.32 -7.95 -8.16
C GLU A 132 -5.35 -8.21 -7.05
N SER A 133 -5.17 -7.55 -5.91
CA SER A 133 -6.06 -7.68 -4.77
C SER A 133 -7.42 -7.02 -4.90
N LEU A 134 -7.62 -6.13 -5.88
CA LEU A 134 -8.92 -5.51 -6.17
C LEU A 134 -9.94 -6.51 -6.73
N GLY A 135 -9.51 -7.74 -7.05
CA GLY A 135 -10.38 -8.76 -7.63
C GLY A 135 -10.93 -8.32 -8.99
N SER A 136 -12.25 -8.34 -9.15
CA SER A 136 -12.91 -7.97 -10.43
C SER A 136 -12.70 -6.50 -10.81
N GLN A 137 -12.54 -5.60 -9.83
CA GLN A 137 -12.32 -4.17 -10.10
C GLN A 137 -10.96 -3.90 -10.76
N ALA A 138 -10.00 -4.82 -10.66
CA ALA A 138 -8.70 -4.70 -11.32
C ALA A 138 -8.82 -4.51 -12.84
N ILE A 139 -9.90 -5.01 -13.46
CA ILE A 139 -10.12 -4.88 -14.91
C ILE A 139 -10.19 -3.42 -15.39
N ILE A 140 -10.57 -2.49 -14.51
CA ILE A 140 -10.61 -1.05 -14.81
C ILE A 140 -9.22 -0.53 -15.21
N LEU A 141 -8.17 -1.10 -14.60
CA LEU A 141 -6.77 -0.71 -14.82
C LEU A 141 -6.10 -1.53 -15.92
N ARG A 142 -6.83 -2.40 -16.63
CA ARG A 142 -6.27 -3.31 -17.64
C ARG A 142 -5.37 -2.61 -18.66
N PRO A 143 -5.78 -1.52 -19.33
CA PRO A 143 -4.93 -0.87 -20.33
C PRO A 143 -3.59 -0.41 -19.75
N ASP A 144 -3.63 0.18 -18.55
CA ASP A 144 -2.45 0.72 -17.88
C ASP A 144 -1.51 -0.40 -17.39
N VAL A 145 -2.06 -1.49 -16.86
CA VAL A 145 -1.31 -2.67 -16.41
C VAL A 145 -0.57 -3.32 -17.59
N LEU A 146 -1.21 -3.44 -18.75
CA LEU A 146 -0.59 -4.02 -19.94
C LEU A 146 0.50 -3.10 -20.51
N ALA A 147 0.30 -1.78 -20.46
CA ALA A 147 1.30 -0.81 -20.89
C ALA A 147 2.54 -0.81 -19.98
N ALA A 148 2.38 -1.13 -18.70
CA ALA A 148 3.47 -1.20 -17.72
C ALA A 148 4.31 -2.49 -17.79
N LYS A 149 4.01 -3.41 -18.72
CA LYS A 149 4.66 -4.73 -18.80
C LYS A 149 6.18 -4.62 -19.01
N PRO A 150 7.00 -5.17 -18.10
CA PRO A 150 8.45 -5.18 -18.29
C PRO A 150 8.85 -5.95 -19.56
N GLY A 151 9.85 -5.42 -20.27
CA GLY A 151 10.38 -6.05 -21.48
C GLY A 151 11.07 -7.40 -21.24
N PHE A 152 11.44 -8.10 -22.31
CA PHE A 152 11.99 -9.46 -22.25
C PHE A 152 13.27 -9.63 -21.40
N MET A 153 14.07 -8.56 -21.24
CA MET A 153 15.27 -8.54 -20.39
C MET A 153 14.98 -8.41 -18.88
N ALA A 154 13.70 -8.41 -18.46
CA ALA A 154 13.29 -8.30 -17.05
C ALA A 154 13.79 -9.43 -16.13
N VAL A 155 14.34 -10.51 -16.68
CA VAL A 155 14.72 -11.71 -15.94
C VAL A 155 15.89 -11.49 -14.96
N PHE A 156 16.67 -10.42 -15.14
CA PHE A 156 17.83 -10.09 -14.30
C PHE A 156 17.50 -9.22 -13.08
N ASN A 157 16.24 -8.82 -12.91
CA ASN A 157 15.78 -8.06 -11.73
C ASN A 157 14.55 -8.76 -11.15
N GLU A 158 14.61 -9.13 -9.87
CA GLU A 158 13.57 -9.93 -9.22
C GLU A 158 12.21 -9.23 -9.22
N HIS A 159 12.18 -7.93 -8.95
CA HIS A 159 10.95 -7.14 -8.98
C HIS A 159 10.35 -7.02 -10.39
N LYS A 160 11.17 -6.80 -11.42
CA LYS A 160 10.69 -6.78 -12.82
C LYS A 160 10.15 -8.15 -13.25
N LYS A 161 10.79 -9.23 -12.80
CA LYS A 161 10.31 -10.60 -13.02
C LYS A 161 8.96 -10.83 -12.31
N ALA A 162 8.84 -10.43 -11.05
CA ALA A 162 7.60 -10.53 -10.29
C ALA A 162 6.47 -9.71 -10.92
N ALA A 163 6.73 -8.46 -11.29
CA ALA A 163 5.80 -7.59 -12.00
C ALA A 163 5.28 -8.25 -13.29
N LYS A 164 6.18 -8.81 -14.12
CA LYS A 164 5.78 -9.54 -15.34
C LYS A 164 4.87 -10.74 -15.02
N GLN A 165 5.20 -11.54 -14.00
CA GLN A 165 4.39 -12.69 -13.60
C GLN A 165 2.99 -12.29 -13.12
N ILE A 166 2.88 -11.18 -12.37
CA ILE A 166 1.59 -10.65 -11.90
C ILE A 166 0.76 -10.17 -13.09
N ILE A 167 1.36 -9.46 -14.05
CA ILE A 167 0.66 -9.02 -15.26
C ILE A 167 0.15 -10.21 -16.07
N GLU A 168 0.97 -11.24 -16.27
CA GLU A 168 0.55 -12.47 -16.98
C GLU A 168 -0.55 -13.25 -16.25
N LEU A 169 -0.58 -13.20 -14.91
CA LEU A 169 -1.67 -13.73 -14.11
C LEU A 169 -2.97 -12.94 -14.35
N LEU A 170 -2.90 -11.61 -14.29
CA LEU A 170 -4.04 -10.71 -14.52
C LEU A 170 -4.60 -10.85 -15.94
N GLU A 171 -3.73 -10.91 -16.95
CA GLU A 171 -4.10 -11.16 -18.35
C GLU A 171 -4.96 -12.43 -18.49
N ARG A 172 -4.54 -13.53 -17.87
CA ARG A 172 -5.29 -14.80 -17.89
C ARG A 172 -6.63 -14.70 -17.15
N LYS A 173 -6.71 -13.92 -16.07
CA LYS A 173 -7.95 -13.69 -15.32
C LYS A 173 -8.98 -12.89 -16.13
N TRP A 174 -8.56 -11.95 -16.97
CA TRP A 174 -9.46 -11.12 -17.78
C TRP A 174 -9.91 -11.73 -19.11
N GLN A 175 -9.31 -12.85 -19.50
CA GLN A 175 -9.71 -13.62 -20.69
C GLN A 175 -10.76 -14.69 -20.40
N ARG A 176 -11.00 -14.99 -19.12
CA ARG A 176 -12.05 -15.90 -18.63
C ARG A 176 -13.34 -15.14 -18.43
#